data_AF-A0A124ITC8-F1
#
_entry.id   AF-A0A124ITC8-F1
#
_cell.length_a   1.000
_cell.length_b   1.000
_cell.length_c   1.000
_cell.angle_alpha   90.00
_cell.angle_beta   90.00
_cell.angle_gamma   90.00
#
_symmetry.space_group_name_H-M   'P 1'
#
loop_
_entity.id
_entity.type
_entity.pdbx_description
1 polymer ?
#
loop_
_entity_poly.entity_id
_entity_poly.type
_entity_poly.pdbx_seq_one_letter_code
_entity_poly.pdbx_strand_id
1 'polypeptide(L)'
;MSILYKSYIYASVECDMNYDKYSEGGRRYVPCTVKLNRPIAHALLPILKDYASKMLAGGGAVSLSVVSNSELSIRVYVDAMKLGYTAGEVVDRLMGVVEGYSYCTP
;
A
#
# COMPACT_ATOMS: atom_id res chain seq x y z
N MET A 1 4.87 14.29 -14.59
CA MET A 1 4.54 12.99 -13.96
C MET A 1 4.99 13.06 -12.52
N SER A 2 4.10 12.80 -11.56
CA SER A 2 4.43 12.88 -10.14
C SER A 2 4.59 11.47 -9.60
N ILE A 3 5.81 11.13 -9.19
CA ILE A 3 6.13 9.86 -8.52
C ILE A 3 6.27 10.17 -7.04
N LEU A 4 5.58 9.40 -6.19
CA LEU A 4 5.84 9.40 -4.76
C LEU A 4 6.83 8.28 -4.47
N TYR A 5 8.04 8.65 -4.06
CA TYR A 5 9.03 7.70 -3.57
C TYR A 5 9.28 7.94 -2.09
N LYS A 6 9.19 6.88 -1.27
CA LYS A 6 9.55 6.93 0.16
C LYS A 6 10.39 5.72 0.53
N SER A 7 11.44 5.97 1.30
CA SER A 7 12.29 4.91 1.85
C SER A 7 12.11 4.88 3.37
N TYR A 8 11.96 3.66 3.88
CA TYR A 8 11.85 3.29 5.28
C TYR A 8 13.01 2.36 5.63
N ILE A 9 13.19 2.03 6.92
CA ILE A 9 14.32 1.19 7.35
C ILE A 9 14.21 -0.23 6.77
N TYR A 10 12.99 -0.76 6.69
CA TYR A 10 12.71 -2.14 6.27
C TYR A 10 11.94 -2.25 4.95
N ALA A 11 11.59 -1.12 4.33
CA ALA A 11 10.82 -1.10 3.10
C ALA A 11 11.13 0.15 2.26
N SER A 12 10.88 0.07 0.96
CA SER A 12 10.78 1.24 0.10
C SER A 12 9.48 1.15 -0.68
N VAL A 13 8.84 2.29 -0.92
CA VAL A 13 7.59 2.37 -1.65
C VAL A 13 7.71 3.40 -2.77
N GLU A 14 7.21 3.01 -3.93
CA GLU A 14 7.14 3.84 -5.11
C GLU A 14 5.71 3.83 -5.64
N CYS A 15 5.08 4.99 -5.77
CA CYS A 15 3.74 5.13 -6.32
C CYS A 15 3.73 6.09 -7.51
N ASP A 16 3.05 5.71 -8.60
CA ASP A 16 2.76 6.63 -9.69
C ASP A 16 1.47 7.41 -9.35
N MET A 17 1.62 8.64 -8.85
CA MET A 17 0.52 9.50 -8.40
C MET A 17 -0.28 10.10 -9.57
N ASN A 18 -0.23 9.48 -10.74
CA ASN A 18 -1.09 9.83 -11.86
C ASN A 18 -2.47 9.18 -11.71
N TYR A 19 -3.34 9.87 -10.96
CA TYR A 19 -4.71 9.44 -10.63
C TYR A 19 -5.59 9.15 -11.85
N ASP A 20 -5.27 9.70 -13.03
CA ASP A 20 -6.07 9.55 -14.25
C ASP A 20 -5.55 8.48 -15.21
N LYS A 21 -4.33 7.97 -14.97
CA LYS A 21 -3.66 7.03 -15.88
C LYS A 21 -4.09 5.58 -15.70
N TYR A 22 -4.44 5.19 -14.48
CA TYR A 22 -4.74 3.79 -14.15
C TYR A 22 -6.21 3.62 -13.75
N SER A 23 -6.89 2.66 -14.38
CA SER A 23 -8.29 2.34 -14.12
C SER A 23 -8.51 0.82 -14.18
N GLU A 24 -9.29 0.29 -13.26
CA GLU A 24 -9.68 -1.12 -13.22
C GLU A 24 -11.16 -1.22 -12.85
N GLY A 25 -11.96 -1.88 -13.70
CA GLY A 25 -13.41 -1.98 -13.49
C GLY A 25 -14.12 -0.62 -13.41
N GLY A 26 -13.60 0.41 -14.10
CA GLY A 26 -14.11 1.78 -14.06
C GLY A 26 -13.66 2.60 -12.85
N ARG A 27 -12.86 2.02 -11.93
CA ARG A 27 -12.34 2.70 -10.75
C ARG A 27 -10.89 3.12 -10.96
N ARG A 28 -10.63 4.42 -10.82
CA ARG A 28 -9.28 4.97 -10.88
C ARG A 28 -8.48 4.60 -9.65
N TYR A 29 -7.19 4.32 -9.82
CA TYR A 29 -6.30 3.97 -8.73
C TYR A 29 -4.88 4.49 -8.95
N VAL A 30 -4.13 4.54 -7.86
CA VAL A 30 -2.69 4.81 -7.83
C VAL A 30 -1.98 3.48 -7.56
N PRO A 31 -1.18 2.96 -8.51
CA PRO A 31 -0.34 1.80 -8.26
C PRO A 31 0.85 2.22 -7.40
N CYS A 32 1.11 1.41 -6.38
CA CYS A 32 2.25 1.50 -5.49
C CYS A 32 2.96 0.15 -5.45
N THR A 33 4.27 0.17 -5.57
CA THR A 33 5.14 -1.00 -5.40
C THR A 33 5.93 -0.83 -4.11
N VAL A 34 5.84 -1.80 -3.22
CA VAL A 34 6.58 -1.83 -1.97
C VAL A 34 7.62 -2.93 -2.06
N LYS A 35 8.89 -2.56 -1.96
CA LYS A 35 10.01 -3.50 -1.83
C LYS A 35 10.36 -3.63 -0.37
N LEU A 36 10.39 -4.86 0.12
CA LEU A 36 10.73 -5.20 1.50
C LEU A 36 12.17 -5.67 1.55
N ASN A 37 12.89 -5.28 2.60
CA ASN A 37 14.26 -5.73 2.83
C ASN A 37 14.31 -7.18 3.34
N ARG A 38 13.16 -7.77 3.70
CA ARG A 38 13.03 -9.15 4.18
C ARG A 38 11.92 -9.90 3.42
N PRO A 39 12.06 -11.23 3.26
CA PRO A 39 11.10 -12.06 2.54
C PRO A 39 9.88 -12.40 3.41
N ILE A 40 9.14 -11.38 3.84
CA ILE A 40 8.00 -11.50 4.76
C ILE A 40 6.65 -11.10 4.13
N ALA A 41 6.62 -10.83 2.83
CA ALA A 41 5.44 -10.30 2.14
C ALA A 41 4.20 -11.19 2.32
N HIS A 42 4.37 -12.52 2.26
CA HIS A 42 3.25 -13.46 2.44
C HIS A 42 2.65 -13.44 3.85
N ALA A 43 3.49 -13.31 4.89
CA ALA A 43 3.04 -13.23 6.27
C ALA A 43 2.43 -11.86 6.60
N LEU A 44 2.95 -10.81 5.98
CA LEU A 44 2.54 -9.43 6.18
C LEU A 44 1.23 -9.08 5.44
N LEU A 45 0.98 -9.68 4.28
CA LEU A 45 -0.21 -9.42 3.47
C LEU A 45 -1.54 -9.51 4.25
N PRO A 46 -1.85 -10.60 4.99
CA PRO A 46 -3.13 -10.68 5.72
C PRO A 46 -3.26 -9.59 6.78
N ILE A 47 -2.17 -9.19 7.43
CA ILE A 47 -2.13 -8.13 8.45
C ILE A 47 -2.43 -6.78 7.81
N LEU A 48 -1.78 -6.47 6.67
CA LEU A 48 -2.02 -5.22 5.97
C LEU A 48 -3.44 -5.16 5.39
N LYS A 49 -3.99 -6.28 4.92
CA LYS A 49 -5.39 -6.35 4.46
C LYS A 49 -6.37 -6.07 5.58
N ASP A 50 -6.18 -6.68 6.75
CA ASP A 50 -7.02 -6.43 7.92
C ASP A 50 -6.92 -4.97 8.38
N TYR A 51 -5.71 -4.44 8.49
CA TYR A 51 -5.48 -3.03 8.86
C TYR A 51 -6.12 -2.06 7.86
N ALA A 52 -5.92 -2.26 6.55
CA ALA A 52 -6.51 -1.42 5.52
C ALA A 52 -8.05 -1.47 5.55
N SER A 53 -8.63 -2.65 5.76
CA SER A 53 -10.07 -2.84 5.86
C SER A 53 -10.67 -2.06 7.05
N LYS A 54 -10.01 -2.15 8.22
CA LYS A 54 -10.38 -1.40 9.43
C LYS A 54 -10.23 0.11 9.27
N MET A 55 -9.12 0.54 8.67
CA MET A 55 -8.82 1.96 8.46
C MET A 55 -9.81 2.64 7.52
N LEU A 56 -10.25 1.94 6.47
CA LEU A 56 -11.06 2.52 5.39
C LEU A 56 -12.55 2.12 5.45
N ALA A 57 -13.00 1.65 6.62
CA ALA A 57 -14.42 1.46 6.99
C ALA A 57 -15.30 0.83 5.89
N GLY A 58 -14.83 -0.21 5.20
CA GLY A 58 -15.64 -0.84 4.15
C GLY A 58 -14.91 -1.63 3.07
N GLY A 59 -13.59 -1.88 3.18
CA GLY A 59 -12.89 -2.86 2.37
C GLY A 59 -13.09 -2.70 0.87
N GLY A 60 -12.36 -1.78 0.24
CA GLY A 60 -12.47 -1.60 -1.22
C GLY A 60 -11.71 -0.40 -1.77
N ALA A 61 -11.29 0.52 -0.89
CA ALA A 61 -10.47 1.67 -1.26
C ALA A 61 -8.99 1.31 -1.45
N VAL A 62 -8.53 0.14 -1.01
CA VAL A 62 -7.17 -0.36 -1.25
C VAL A 62 -7.24 -1.84 -1.62
N SER A 63 -6.46 -2.23 -2.63
CA SER A 63 -6.17 -3.63 -2.95
C SER A 63 -4.70 -3.92 -2.69
N LEU A 64 -4.41 -5.06 -2.07
CA LEU A 64 -3.05 -5.51 -1.77
C LEU A 64 -2.82 -6.91 -2.33
N SER A 65 -1.66 -7.11 -2.94
CA SER A 65 -1.23 -8.39 -3.51
C SER A 65 0.27 -8.59 -3.31
N VAL A 66 0.70 -9.85 -3.22
CA VAL A 66 2.13 -10.21 -3.21
C VAL A 66 2.60 -10.37 -4.64
N VAL A 67 3.66 -9.68 -5.02
CA VAL A 67 4.36 -9.87 -6.31
C VAL A 67 5.45 -10.92 -6.13
N SER A 68 6.24 -10.80 -5.05
CA SER A 68 7.24 -11.78 -4.63
C SER A 68 7.34 -11.77 -3.10
N ASN A 69 8.06 -12.72 -2.49
CA ASN A 69 8.14 -12.76 -1.04
C ASN A 69 8.82 -11.51 -0.41
N SER A 70 9.51 -10.69 -1.22
CA SER A 70 10.09 -9.40 -0.82
C SER A 70 9.44 -8.20 -1.51
N GLU A 71 8.30 -8.38 -2.18
CA GLU A 71 7.65 -7.30 -2.93
C GLU A 71 6.12 -7.39 -2.85
N LEU A 72 5.50 -6.29 -2.45
CA LEU A 72 4.05 -6.12 -2.40
C LEU A 72 3.60 -5.09 -3.44
N SER A 73 2.49 -5.37 -4.12
CA SER A 73 1.78 -4.37 -4.91
C SER A 73 0.54 -3.90 -4.15
N ILE A 74 0.44 -2.58 -4.01
CA ILE A 74 -0.67 -1.88 -3.39
C ILE A 74 -1.33 -1.04 -4.47
N ARG A 75 -2.66 -1.09 -4.55
CA ARG A 75 -3.45 -0.22 -5.40
C ARG A 75 -4.35 0.61 -4.50
N VAL A 76 -4.13 1.92 -4.48
CA VAL A 76 -4.97 2.84 -3.72
C VAL A 76 -6.00 3.44 -4.66
N TYR A 77 -7.27 3.06 -4.52
CA TYR A 77 -8.34 3.59 -5.34
C TYR A 77 -8.66 5.02 -4.92
N VAL A 78 -9.09 5.84 -5.88
CA VAL A 78 -9.50 7.24 -5.64
C VAL A 78 -10.68 7.32 -4.64
N ASP A 79 -11.43 6.23 -4.44
CA ASP A 79 -12.44 6.15 -3.38
C ASP A 79 -11.88 6.38 -1.97
N ALA A 80 -10.58 6.11 -1.73
CA ALA A 80 -9.92 6.49 -0.48
C ALA A 80 -9.95 8.01 -0.23
N MET A 81 -9.92 8.81 -1.30
CA MET A 81 -9.98 10.27 -1.22
C MET A 81 -11.36 10.78 -0.83
N LYS A 82 -12.43 10.05 -1.16
CA LYS A 82 -13.79 10.37 -0.69
C LYS A 82 -13.91 10.26 0.83
N LEU A 83 -13.02 9.47 1.46
CA LEU A 83 -12.92 9.33 2.91
C LEU A 83 -11.97 10.37 3.54
N GLY A 84 -11.46 11.34 2.76
CA GLY A 84 -10.56 12.38 3.22
C GLY A 84 -9.09 11.98 3.28
N TYR A 85 -8.71 10.80 2.76
CA TYR A 85 -7.33 10.33 2.75
C TYR A 85 -6.64 10.53 1.40
N THR A 86 -5.42 11.03 1.40
CA THR A 86 -4.56 11.01 0.22
C THR A 86 -3.91 9.63 0.03
N ALA A 87 -3.52 9.29 -1.20
CA ALA A 87 -2.79 8.04 -1.45
C ALA A 87 -1.48 7.96 -0.65
N GLY A 88 -0.81 9.10 -0.45
CA GLY A 88 0.40 9.18 0.37
C GLY A 88 0.16 8.85 1.85
N GLU A 89 -0.93 9.34 2.45
CA GLU A 89 -1.27 9.04 3.85
C GLU A 89 -1.66 7.58 4.04
N VAL A 90 -2.39 7.00 3.09
CA VAL A 90 -2.73 5.57 3.11
C VAL A 90 -1.45 4.73 3.10
N VAL A 91 -0.51 5.07 2.21
CA VAL A 91 0.77 4.38 2.10
C VAL A 91 1.59 4.55 3.38
N ASP A 92 1.69 5.74 3.95
CA ASP A 92 2.46 5.97 5.18
C ASP A 92 1.95 5.15 6.36
N ARG A 93 0.63 5.08 6.52
CA ARG A 93 0.02 4.25 7.58
C ARG A 93 0.31 2.76 7.36
N LEU A 94 0.22 2.28 6.12
CA LEU A 94 0.57 0.89 5.80
C LEU A 94 2.06 0.61 6.06
N MET A 95 2.95 1.54 5.72
CA MET A 95 4.39 1.38 5.95
C MET A 95 4.73 1.37 7.44
N GLY A 96 4.03 2.14 8.29
CA GLY A 96 4.17 2.03 9.74
C GLY A 96 3.87 0.63 10.28
N VAL A 97 2.88 -0.07 9.72
CA VAL A 97 2.59 -1.48 10.06
C VAL A 97 3.70 -2.41 9.56
N VAL A 98 4.21 -2.18 8.35
CA VAL A 98 5.34 -2.94 7.80
C VAL A 98 6.58 -2.84 8.69
N GLU A 99 6.94 -1.63 9.12
CA GLU A 99 8.08 -1.40 10.01
C GLU A 99 7.87 -2.05 11.38
N GLY A 100 6.68 -1.89 11.98
CA GLY A 100 6.34 -2.52 13.25
C GLY A 100 6.41 -4.05 13.19
N TYR A 101 5.87 -4.65 12.12
CA TYR A 101 5.95 -6.10 11.94
C TYR A 101 7.38 -6.58 11.69
N SER A 102 8.15 -5.85 10.89
CA SER A 102 9.56 -6.17 10.61
C SER A 102 10.46 -6.03 11.85
N TYR A 103 10.11 -5.14 12.77
CA TYR A 103 10.82 -4.98 14.04
C TYR A 103 10.48 -6.10 15.03
N CYS A 104 9.21 -6.51 15.12
CA CYS A 104 8.75 -7.53 16.06
C CYS A 104 8.98 -8.98 15.59
N THR A 105 9.23 -9.19 14.30
CA THR A 105 9.43 -10.52 13.72
C THR A 105 10.87 -10.62 13.20
N PRO A 106 11.80 -11.25 13.96
CA PRO A 106 13.20 -11.38 13.57
C PRO A 106 13.39 -12.20 12.28
#